data_AF-A0A948UZ52-F1
#
_entry.id   AF-A0A948UZ52-F1
#
_cell.length_a   1.000
_cell.length_b   1.000
_cell.length_c   1.000
_cell.angle_alpha   90.00
_cell.angle_beta   90.00
_cell.angle_gamma   90.00
#
_symmetry.space_group_name_H-M   'P 1'
#
loop_
_entity.id
_entity.type
_entity.pdbx_description
1 polymer ?
#
loop_
_entity_poly.entity_id
_entity_poly.type
_entity_poly.pdbx_seq_one_letter_code
_entity_poly.pdbx_strand_id
1 'polypeptide(L)'
;MIEVSERYLAFGQNIFVKEVAIPIGEVIAEIAKEYPCTDDVDLKIAPRHTAFLSGLDALIGITVFLGGWAGTKFLDEIYDAKLGPAIKGYFHSYIKKRGADKKYSLAILARKRGVSGSALICCIGSSIEEIESSQKHIPAALGIAEDTLDSSTDKSVYLYVIEAGRVNLEPKIFGSYESALEGLKRMYPAQLPKHIIQRS
;
A
#
# COMPACT_ATOMS: atom_id res chain seq x y z
N MET A 1 -11.66 -14.32 -11.36
CA MET A 1 -10.47 -15.10 -10.96
C MET A 1 -9.55 -14.17 -10.18
N ILE A 2 -9.03 -14.61 -9.04
CA ILE A 2 -8.11 -13.84 -8.19
C ILE A 2 -6.73 -14.47 -8.36
N GLU A 3 -5.73 -13.64 -8.61
CA GLU A 3 -4.33 -14.05 -8.57
C GLU A 3 -3.56 -13.11 -7.64
N VAL A 4 -2.62 -13.66 -6.89
CA VAL A 4 -1.78 -12.94 -5.95
C VAL A 4 -0.34 -13.12 -6.38
N SER A 5 0.37 -12.00 -6.51
CA SER A 5 1.80 -12.03 -6.82
C SER A 5 2.60 -12.29 -5.55
N GLU A 6 3.66 -13.11 -5.66
CA GLU A 6 4.66 -13.27 -4.60
C GLU A 6 5.46 -11.97 -4.39
N ARG A 7 5.46 -11.07 -5.37
CA ARG A 7 6.11 -9.76 -5.29
C ARG A 7 5.22 -8.75 -4.60
N TYR A 8 5.74 -8.20 -3.51
CA TYR A 8 5.06 -7.21 -2.69
C TYR A 8 5.85 -5.89 -2.66
N LEU A 9 5.14 -4.81 -2.40
CA LEU A 9 5.71 -3.48 -2.23
C LEU A 9 6.11 -3.33 -0.76
N ALA A 10 7.36 -2.94 -0.51
CA ALA A 10 7.81 -2.60 0.83
C ALA A 10 8.67 -1.36 0.82
N PHE A 11 8.45 -0.49 1.79
CA PHE A 11 9.19 0.74 2.01
C PHE A 11 9.31 0.99 3.52
N GLY A 12 10.50 1.31 3.99
CA GLY A 12 10.76 1.64 5.40
C GLY A 12 12.22 1.42 5.78
N GLN A 13 12.55 1.73 7.04
CA GLN A 13 13.90 1.53 7.58
C GLN A 13 14.25 0.04 7.73
N ASN A 14 15.53 -0.30 7.90
CA ASN A 14 16.01 -1.69 8.04
C ASN A 14 15.23 -2.49 9.10
N ILE A 15 14.91 -1.85 10.24
CA ILE A 15 14.13 -2.47 11.31
C ILE A 15 12.72 -2.83 10.84
N PHE A 16 12.06 -1.95 10.07
CA PHE A 16 10.76 -2.26 9.47
C PHE A 16 10.86 -3.45 8.52
N VAL A 17 11.88 -3.48 7.68
CA VAL A 17 12.08 -4.59 6.73
C VAL A 17 12.19 -5.92 7.46
N LYS A 18 13.00 -5.97 8.54
CA LYS A 18 13.21 -7.19 9.33
C LYS A 18 12.00 -7.59 10.16
N GLU A 19 11.38 -6.65 10.88
CA GLU A 19 10.31 -6.95 11.83
C GLU A 19 8.94 -7.12 11.16
N VAL A 20 8.76 -6.57 9.95
CA VAL A 20 7.44 -6.45 9.31
C VAL A 20 7.44 -6.94 7.87
N ALA A 21 8.31 -6.39 7.01
CA ALA A 21 8.24 -6.68 5.58
C ALA A 21 8.56 -8.15 5.25
N ILE A 22 9.63 -8.71 5.84
CA ILE A 22 10.02 -10.11 5.61
C ILE A 22 8.92 -11.08 6.09
N PRO A 23 8.43 -11.01 7.35
CA PRO A 23 7.39 -11.92 7.82
C PRO A 23 6.08 -11.82 7.02
N ILE A 24 5.65 -10.61 6.63
CA ILE A 24 4.46 -10.46 5.78
C ILE A 24 4.74 -11.00 4.37
N GLY A 25 5.95 -10.85 3.85
CA GLY A 25 6.36 -11.43 2.59
C GLY A 25 6.24 -12.95 2.57
N GLU A 26 6.58 -13.63 3.67
CA GLU A 26 6.38 -15.09 3.82
C GLU A 26 4.90 -15.47 3.76
N VAL A 27 4.03 -14.70 4.42
CA VAL A 27 2.57 -14.89 4.37
C VAL A 27 2.04 -14.68 2.94
N ILE A 28 2.51 -13.64 2.25
CA ILE A 28 2.13 -13.38 0.85
C ILE A 28 2.57 -14.53 -0.05
N ALA A 29 3.76 -15.09 0.15
CA ALA A 29 4.25 -16.25 -0.61
C ALA A 29 3.36 -17.48 -0.41
N GLU A 30 2.92 -17.78 0.82
CA GLU A 30 1.98 -18.88 1.06
C GLU A 30 0.62 -18.64 0.38
N ILE A 31 0.10 -17.41 0.43
CA ILE A 31 -1.14 -17.05 -0.27
C ILE A 31 -0.97 -17.20 -1.78
N ALA A 32 0.16 -16.78 -2.34
CA ALA A 32 0.42 -16.86 -3.77
C ALA A 32 0.52 -18.31 -4.28
N LYS A 33 0.93 -19.28 -3.44
CA LYS A 33 0.86 -20.70 -3.79
C LYS A 33 -0.57 -21.18 -4.00
N GLU A 34 -1.51 -20.66 -3.22
CA GLU A 34 -2.94 -20.98 -3.36
C GLU A 34 -3.61 -20.21 -4.51
N TYR A 35 -3.11 -19.00 -4.80
CA TYR A 35 -3.64 -18.10 -5.84
C TYR A 35 -2.54 -17.66 -6.80
N PRO A 36 -1.96 -18.58 -7.60
CA PRO A 36 -0.77 -18.29 -8.39
C PRO A 36 -1.02 -17.24 -9.47
N CYS A 37 -0.10 -16.30 -9.58
CA CYS A 37 -0.09 -15.31 -10.65
C CYS A 37 0.81 -15.77 -11.82
N THR A 38 0.25 -15.72 -13.02
CA THR A 38 0.94 -16.17 -14.25
C THR A 38 1.73 -15.05 -14.93
N ASP A 39 1.29 -13.80 -14.77
CA ASP A 39 1.89 -12.60 -15.37
C ASP A 39 2.43 -11.67 -14.29
N ASP A 40 3.46 -12.12 -13.59
CA ASP A 40 4.01 -11.36 -12.48
C ASP A 40 4.75 -10.09 -12.97
N VAL A 41 4.47 -8.96 -12.33
CA VAL A 41 5.07 -7.68 -12.72
C VAL A 41 6.45 -7.58 -12.11
N ASP A 42 7.42 -7.07 -12.86
CA ASP A 42 8.71 -6.66 -12.28
C ASP A 42 8.51 -5.41 -11.42
N LEU A 43 8.01 -5.63 -10.20
CA LEU A 43 8.05 -4.65 -9.13
C LEU A 43 9.50 -4.54 -8.70
N LYS A 44 10.25 -3.64 -9.33
CA LYS A 44 11.58 -3.28 -8.89
C LYS A 44 11.47 -2.60 -7.53
N ILE A 45 11.53 -3.40 -6.47
CA ILE A 45 11.74 -2.90 -5.12
C ILE A 45 13.12 -2.26 -5.16
N ALA A 46 13.20 -0.93 -5.19
CA ALA A 46 14.47 -0.23 -5.10
C ALA A 46 14.87 -0.14 -3.61
N PRO A 47 15.82 -0.96 -3.11
CA PRO A 47 16.39 -0.73 -1.79
C PRO A 47 17.14 0.60 -1.84
N ARG A 48 16.60 1.65 -1.22
CA ARG A 48 17.35 2.89 -0.97
C ARG A 48 17.67 3.01 0.49
N HIS A 49 18.97 2.95 0.78
CA HIS A 49 19.57 3.02 2.11
C HIS A 49 19.63 4.43 2.73
N THR A 50 19.16 5.48 2.04
CA THR A 50 19.35 6.86 2.53
C THR A 50 18.26 7.29 3.51
N ALA A 51 18.72 7.86 4.63
CA ALA A 51 17.92 8.47 5.68
C ALA A 51 16.83 9.39 5.10
N PHE A 52 15.59 9.18 5.56
CA PHE A 52 14.39 9.77 4.99
C PHE A 52 14.00 11.06 5.72
N LEU A 53 13.66 12.11 4.97
CA LEU A 53 12.91 13.28 5.43
C LEU A 53 11.45 13.18 4.91
N SER A 54 10.76 12.11 5.28
CA SER A 54 9.30 11.96 5.08
C SER A 54 8.62 11.72 6.42
N GLY A 55 7.39 12.23 6.55
CA GLY A 55 6.47 11.86 7.63
C GLY A 55 5.93 10.43 7.45
N LEU A 56 5.97 9.89 6.23
CA LEU A 56 5.69 8.47 5.95
C LEU A 56 6.94 7.63 6.30
N ASP A 57 6.89 6.90 7.42
CA ASP A 57 8.00 6.09 7.94
C ASP A 57 8.06 4.71 7.31
N ALA A 58 6.89 4.12 7.03
CA ALA A 58 6.82 2.79 6.45
C ALA A 58 5.58 2.58 5.58
N LEU A 59 5.71 1.69 4.60
CA LEU A 59 4.64 1.17 3.75
C LEU A 59 4.90 -0.31 3.48
N ILE A 60 3.85 -1.11 3.57
CA ILE A 60 3.83 -2.44 2.95
C ILE A 60 2.61 -2.54 2.05
N GLY A 61 2.71 -3.26 0.94
CA GLY A 61 1.58 -3.49 0.08
C GLY A 61 1.64 -4.78 -0.69
N ILE A 62 0.47 -5.35 -0.92
CA ILE A 62 0.29 -6.59 -1.67
C ILE A 62 -0.12 -6.27 -3.11
N THR A 63 0.32 -7.10 -4.06
CA THR A 63 -0.05 -6.98 -5.46
C THR A 63 -1.05 -8.06 -5.85
N VAL A 64 -2.18 -7.63 -6.39
CA VAL A 64 -3.34 -8.49 -6.65
C VAL A 64 -3.88 -8.24 -8.05
N PHE A 65 -4.21 -9.32 -8.74
CA PHE A 65 -4.82 -9.27 -10.06
C PHE A 65 -6.26 -9.75 -9.95
N LEU A 66 -7.17 -8.86 -10.32
CA LEU A 66 -8.60 -9.04 -10.25
C LEU A 66 -9.14 -9.24 -11.66
N GLY A 67 -9.64 -10.44 -11.96
CA GLY A 67 -10.27 -10.74 -13.25
C GLY A 67 -11.71 -10.21 -13.42
N GLY A 68 -12.16 -9.23 -12.62
CA GLY A 68 -13.54 -8.71 -12.56
C GLY A 68 -14.37 -9.31 -11.40
N TRP A 69 -15.26 -8.52 -10.78
CA TRP A 69 -16.15 -8.80 -9.61
C TRP A 69 -15.52 -9.55 -8.41
N ALA A 70 -14.22 -9.82 -8.48
CA ALA A 70 -13.45 -10.58 -7.52
C ALA A 70 -12.80 -9.69 -6.46
N GLY A 71 -13.04 -8.37 -6.50
CA GLY A 71 -12.56 -7.43 -5.49
C GLY A 71 -13.14 -7.73 -4.10
N THR A 72 -14.45 -8.01 -4.00
CA THR A 72 -15.10 -8.35 -2.73
C THR A 72 -14.65 -9.72 -2.21
N LYS A 73 -14.59 -10.75 -3.06
CA LYS A 73 -14.05 -12.07 -2.66
C LYS A 73 -12.59 -12.01 -2.24
N PHE A 74 -11.75 -11.24 -2.93
CA PHE A 74 -10.37 -11.00 -2.53
C PHE A 74 -10.30 -10.38 -1.13
N LEU A 75 -11.14 -9.36 -0.87
CA LEU A 75 -11.18 -8.70 0.41
C LEU A 75 -11.59 -9.66 1.53
N ASP A 76 -12.64 -10.44 1.32
CA ASP A 76 -13.14 -11.35 2.35
C ASP A 76 -12.20 -12.56 2.59
N GLU A 77 -11.78 -13.23 1.52
CA GLU A 77 -11.09 -14.53 1.60
C GLU A 77 -9.56 -14.42 1.78
N ILE A 78 -8.95 -13.36 1.23
CA ILE A 78 -7.49 -13.21 1.24
C ILE A 78 -7.08 -12.09 2.18
N TYR A 79 -7.68 -10.91 2.03
CA TYR A 79 -7.30 -9.76 2.83
C TYR A 79 -7.75 -9.89 4.29
N ASP A 80 -9.03 -10.10 4.57
CA ASP A 80 -9.54 -10.13 5.94
C ASP A 80 -9.23 -11.44 6.67
N ALA A 81 -9.27 -12.58 5.96
CA ALA A 81 -9.07 -13.88 6.59
C ALA A 81 -7.60 -14.28 6.78
N LYS A 82 -6.71 -13.92 5.84
CA LYS A 82 -5.31 -14.41 5.85
C LYS A 82 -4.29 -13.31 6.10
N LEU A 83 -4.35 -12.25 5.29
CA LEU A 83 -3.31 -11.23 5.28
C LEU A 83 -3.48 -10.22 6.43
N GLY A 84 -4.71 -9.78 6.67
CA GLY A 84 -5.09 -8.78 7.65
C GLY A 84 -4.63 -9.11 9.07
N PRO A 85 -4.90 -10.32 9.60
CA PRO A 85 -4.43 -10.71 10.93
C PRO A 85 -2.90 -10.69 11.06
N ALA A 86 -2.18 -11.18 10.04
CA ALA A 86 -0.72 -11.17 10.03
C ALA A 86 -0.16 -9.75 9.99
N ILE A 87 -0.69 -8.92 9.07
CA ILE A 87 -0.30 -7.51 8.97
C ILE A 87 -0.54 -6.82 10.30
N LYS A 88 -1.73 -6.94 10.90
CA LYS A 88 -2.04 -6.34 12.21
C LYS A 88 -1.03 -6.73 13.28
N GLY A 89 -0.67 -8.02 13.37
CA GLY A 89 0.30 -8.50 14.36
C GLY A 89 1.67 -7.83 14.24
N TYR A 90 2.24 -7.83 13.04
CA TYR A 90 3.57 -7.26 12.79
C TYR A 90 3.57 -5.72 12.80
N PHE A 91 2.58 -5.08 12.15
CA PHE A 91 2.46 -3.62 12.09
C PHE A 91 2.22 -3.01 13.47
N HIS A 92 1.32 -3.59 14.27
CA HIS A 92 1.00 -3.05 15.61
C HIS A 92 2.22 -2.97 16.51
N SER A 93 3.01 -4.04 16.50
CA SER A 93 4.25 -4.14 17.27
C SER A 93 5.29 -3.10 16.83
N TYR A 94 5.38 -2.84 15.52
CA TYR A 94 6.30 -1.84 14.97
C TYR A 94 5.86 -0.39 15.30
N ILE A 95 4.59 -0.06 15.04
CA ILE A 95 4.04 1.28 15.27
C ILE A 95 4.15 1.69 16.74
N LYS A 96 3.83 0.78 17.67
CA LYS A 96 3.94 1.04 19.12
C LYS A 96 5.34 1.43 19.56
N LYS A 97 6.40 0.92 18.92
CA LYS A 97 7.79 1.22 19.25
C LYS A 97 8.26 2.57 18.70
N ARG A 98 7.66 3.05 17.61
CA ARG A 98 8.14 4.21 16.83
C ARG A 98 7.48 5.53 17.21
N GLY A 99 6.26 5.51 17.76
CA GLY A 99 5.53 6.71 18.15
C GLY A 99 4.54 7.22 17.09
N ALA A 100 3.67 8.15 17.51
CA ALA A 100 2.53 8.65 16.75
C ALA A 100 2.85 9.83 15.81
N ASP A 101 4.09 10.33 15.80
CA ASP A 101 4.55 11.43 14.96
C ASP A 101 4.79 11.00 13.50
N LYS A 102 4.76 9.70 13.23
CA LYS A 102 4.94 9.11 11.91
C LYS A 102 3.62 8.65 11.32
N LYS A 103 3.63 8.53 9.99
CA LYS A 103 2.57 7.93 9.19
C LYS A 103 3.06 6.59 8.67
N TYR A 104 2.15 5.62 8.63
CA TYR A 104 2.38 4.28 8.15
C TYR A 104 1.33 3.97 7.10
N SER A 105 1.70 3.17 6.11
CA SER A 105 0.81 2.80 5.02
C SER A 105 0.66 1.30 4.85
N LEU A 106 -0.56 0.90 4.56
CA LEU A 106 -0.85 -0.38 3.96
C LEU A 106 -1.42 -0.17 2.57
N ALA A 107 -0.82 -0.81 1.57
CA ALA A 107 -1.17 -0.63 0.18
C ALA A 107 -1.72 -1.90 -0.49
N ILE A 108 -2.62 -1.73 -1.43
CA ILE A 108 -3.06 -2.78 -2.36
C ILE A 108 -2.80 -2.26 -3.75
N LEU A 109 -1.96 -2.97 -4.50
CA LEU A 109 -1.81 -2.75 -5.92
C LEU A 109 -2.76 -3.68 -6.67
N ALA A 110 -3.89 -3.14 -7.14
CA ALA A 110 -4.90 -3.87 -7.89
C ALA A 110 -4.70 -3.69 -9.41
N ARG A 111 -4.77 -4.79 -10.15
CA ARG A 111 -4.73 -4.79 -11.63
C ARG A 111 -5.92 -5.55 -12.19
N LYS A 112 -6.53 -5.03 -13.25
CA LYS A 112 -7.58 -5.74 -14.00
C LYS A 112 -6.97 -6.47 -15.19
N ARG A 113 -7.26 -7.76 -15.35
CA ARG A 113 -6.76 -8.54 -16.51
C ARG A 113 -7.28 -7.92 -17.81
N GLY A 114 -6.38 -7.74 -18.78
CA GLY A 114 -6.72 -7.11 -20.07
C GLY A 114 -6.72 -5.58 -20.06
N VAL A 115 -6.55 -4.95 -18.90
CA VAL A 115 -6.42 -3.48 -18.78
C VAL A 115 -4.95 -3.11 -18.56
N SER A 116 -4.51 -2.06 -19.23
CA SER A 116 -3.12 -1.62 -19.25
C SER A 116 -2.70 -0.83 -18.00
N GLY A 117 -3.66 -0.26 -17.27
CA GLY A 117 -3.44 0.49 -16.03
C GLY A 117 -3.45 -0.35 -14.75
N SER A 118 -3.15 0.29 -13.63
CA SER A 118 -3.24 -0.31 -12.30
C SER A 118 -3.66 0.71 -11.24
N ALA A 119 -4.27 0.24 -10.17
CA ALA A 119 -4.69 1.08 -9.05
C ALA A 119 -3.83 0.77 -7.83
N LEU A 120 -3.16 1.78 -7.28
CA LEU A 120 -2.42 1.70 -6.04
C LEU A 120 -3.26 2.36 -4.95
N ILE A 121 -3.86 1.55 -4.08
CA ILE A 121 -4.73 2.01 -2.98
C ILE A 121 -3.93 1.98 -1.70
N CYS A 122 -3.65 3.14 -1.10
CA CYS A 122 -2.86 3.29 0.13
C CYS A 122 -3.74 3.74 1.30
N CYS A 123 -3.93 2.87 2.28
CA CYS A 123 -4.48 3.22 3.59
C CYS A 123 -3.38 3.85 4.45
N ILE A 124 -3.60 5.03 5.00
CA ILE A 124 -2.62 5.81 5.75
C ILE A 124 -3.14 6.08 7.17
N GLY A 125 -2.28 5.93 8.16
CA GLY A 125 -2.58 6.29 9.55
C GLY A 125 -1.33 6.43 10.40
N SER A 126 -1.47 7.07 11.55
CA SER A 126 -0.44 7.21 12.59
C SER A 126 -0.56 6.15 13.69
N SER A 127 -1.66 5.39 13.71
CA SER A 127 -1.88 4.24 14.57
C SER A 127 -2.46 3.06 13.77
N ILE A 128 -2.50 1.87 14.38
CA ILE A 128 -3.15 0.72 13.73
C ILE A 128 -4.65 0.97 13.56
N GLU A 129 -5.28 1.63 14.53
CA GLU A 129 -6.72 1.93 14.52
C GLU A 129 -7.08 2.89 13.39
N GLU A 130 -6.23 3.89 13.11
CA GLU A 130 -6.40 4.79 11.96
C GLU A 130 -6.25 4.05 10.62
N ILE A 131 -5.29 3.13 10.53
CA ILE A 131 -5.11 2.28 9.34
C ILE A 131 -6.34 1.38 9.17
N GLU A 132 -6.80 0.71 10.23
CA GLU A 132 -7.98 -0.15 10.22
C GLU A 132 -9.26 0.61 9.83
N SER A 133 -9.43 1.83 10.34
CA SER A 133 -10.53 2.69 9.92
C SER A 133 -10.46 3.00 8.43
N SER A 134 -9.26 3.19 7.88
CA SER A 134 -9.05 3.45 6.45
C SER A 134 -9.28 2.19 5.60
N GLN A 135 -8.90 1.01 6.09
CA GLN A 135 -9.10 -0.27 5.40
C GLN A 135 -10.57 -0.55 5.08
N LYS A 136 -11.51 -0.11 5.92
CA LYS A 136 -12.96 -0.26 5.69
C LYS A 136 -13.45 0.39 4.40
N HIS A 137 -12.68 1.32 3.83
CA HIS A 137 -13.02 2.02 2.60
C HIS A 137 -12.31 1.45 1.36
N ILE A 138 -11.48 0.42 1.50
CA ILE A 138 -10.86 -0.29 0.37
C ILE A 138 -11.91 -0.79 -0.64
N PRO A 139 -13.05 -1.40 -0.24
CA PRO A 139 -14.05 -1.85 -1.21
C PRO A 139 -14.58 -0.70 -2.08
N ALA A 140 -14.83 0.47 -1.48
CA ALA A 140 -15.28 1.65 -2.21
C ALA A 140 -14.19 2.18 -3.15
N ALA A 141 -12.93 2.23 -2.69
CA ALA A 141 -11.80 2.64 -3.52
C ALA A 141 -11.55 1.68 -4.70
N LEU A 142 -11.73 0.37 -4.50
CA LEU A 142 -11.66 -0.63 -5.56
C LEU A 142 -12.76 -0.44 -6.60
N GLY A 143 -13.99 -0.11 -6.18
CA GLY A 143 -15.08 0.21 -7.11
C GLY A 143 -14.77 1.42 -7.98
N ILE A 144 -14.31 2.53 -7.37
CA ILE A 144 -13.91 3.74 -8.11
C ILE A 144 -12.73 3.44 -9.06
N ALA A 145 -11.77 2.63 -8.59
CA ALA A 145 -10.64 2.20 -9.39
C ALA A 145 -11.06 1.36 -10.59
N GLU A 146 -12.03 0.47 -10.44
CA GLU A 146 -12.57 -0.32 -11.55
C GLU A 146 -13.19 0.58 -12.62
N ASP A 147 -14.06 1.52 -12.24
CA ASP A 147 -14.70 2.47 -13.17
C ASP A 147 -13.66 3.33 -13.91
N THR A 148 -12.62 3.77 -13.20
CA THR A 148 -11.53 4.58 -13.76
C THR A 148 -10.65 3.76 -14.73
N LEU A 149 -10.36 2.51 -14.38
CA LEU A 149 -9.54 1.63 -15.22
C LEU A 149 -10.29 1.20 -16.48
N ASP A 150 -11.61 0.99 -16.40
CA ASP A 150 -12.45 0.62 -17.56
C ASP A 150 -12.61 1.77 -18.56
N SER A 151 -12.50 3.02 -18.10
CA SER A 151 -12.54 4.23 -18.94
C SER A 151 -11.17 4.67 -19.45
N SER A 152 -10.07 4.03 -19.01
CA SER A 152 -8.69 4.42 -19.31
C SER A 152 -8.03 3.44 -20.28
N THR A 153 -7.40 3.96 -21.34
CA THR A 153 -6.54 3.18 -22.25
C THR A 153 -5.06 3.24 -21.89
N ASP A 154 -4.66 4.10 -20.95
CA ASP A 154 -3.25 4.39 -20.68
C ASP A 154 -2.61 3.42 -19.68
N LYS A 155 -1.32 3.14 -19.88
CA LYS A 155 -0.46 2.38 -18.96
C LYS A 155 -0.06 3.24 -17.76
N SER A 156 -1.04 3.62 -16.95
CA SER A 156 -0.86 4.51 -15.80
C SER A 156 -1.15 3.81 -14.48
N VAL A 157 -0.52 4.32 -13.42
CA VAL A 157 -0.77 3.95 -12.02
C VAL A 157 -1.65 5.02 -11.39
N TYR A 158 -2.85 4.62 -10.98
CA TYR A 158 -3.85 5.46 -10.32
C TYR A 158 -3.68 5.34 -8.80
N LEU A 159 -3.10 6.37 -8.18
CA LEU A 159 -2.87 6.42 -6.74
C LEU A 159 -4.12 6.92 -6.01
N TYR A 160 -4.71 6.03 -5.21
CA TYR A 160 -5.76 6.32 -4.26
C TYR A 160 -5.16 6.34 -2.84
N VAL A 161 -5.46 7.37 -2.08
CA VAL A 161 -5.05 7.55 -0.68
C VAL A 161 -6.30 7.58 0.17
N ILE A 162 -6.35 6.68 1.14
CA ILE A 162 -7.36 6.62 2.17
C ILE A 162 -6.73 7.03 3.49
N GLU A 163 -7.16 8.16 4.05
CA GLU A 163 -6.69 8.64 5.34
C GLU A 163 -7.86 9.19 6.15
N ALA A 164 -7.93 8.82 7.44
CA ALA A 164 -8.98 9.27 8.35
C ALA A 164 -10.42 9.05 7.80
N GLY A 165 -10.64 7.90 7.14
CA GLY A 165 -11.93 7.53 6.56
C GLY A 165 -12.32 8.30 5.29
N ARG A 166 -11.40 9.06 4.68
CA ARG A 166 -11.63 9.81 3.45
C ARG A 166 -10.80 9.21 2.32
N VAL A 167 -11.46 8.94 1.20
CA VAL A 167 -10.84 8.50 -0.06
C VAL A 167 -10.79 9.70 -1.01
N ASN A 168 -9.67 9.90 -1.71
CA ASN A 168 -9.66 10.82 -2.84
C ASN A 168 -10.47 10.23 -4.00
N LEU A 169 -11.55 10.92 -4.39
CA LEU A 169 -12.40 10.51 -5.51
C LEU A 169 -11.67 10.63 -6.86
N GLU A 170 -10.74 11.59 -6.95
CA GLU A 170 -9.86 11.75 -8.10
C GLU A 170 -8.46 11.18 -7.78
N PRO A 171 -8.05 10.08 -8.43
CA PRO A 171 -6.73 9.50 -8.22
C PRO A 171 -5.63 10.39 -8.80
N LYS A 172 -4.46 10.39 -8.16
CA LYS A 172 -3.25 10.95 -8.79
C LYS A 172 -2.69 9.95 -9.79
N ILE A 173 -2.42 10.41 -11.01
CA ILE A 173 -2.01 9.54 -12.12
C ILE A 173 -0.49 9.62 -12.30
N PHE A 174 0.16 8.46 -12.38
CA PHE A 174 1.62 8.35 -12.56
C PHE A 174 1.95 7.36 -13.67
N GLY A 175 3.08 7.58 -14.37
CA GLY A 175 3.53 6.66 -15.42
C GLY A 175 4.24 5.39 -14.92
N SER A 176 4.58 5.31 -13.62
CA SER A 176 5.24 4.13 -13.04
C SER A 176 4.97 4.00 -11.55
N TYR A 177 5.19 2.79 -11.00
CA TYR A 177 5.05 2.52 -9.56
C TYR A 177 6.04 3.32 -8.72
N GLU A 178 7.28 3.46 -9.18
CA GLU A 178 8.30 4.27 -8.51
C GLU A 178 7.86 5.72 -8.42
N SER A 179 7.30 6.26 -9.52
CA SER A 179 6.79 7.63 -9.56
C SER A 179 5.59 7.82 -8.64
N ALA A 180 4.70 6.83 -8.54
CA ALA A 180 3.56 6.85 -7.63
C ALA A 180 4.01 6.81 -6.16
N LEU A 181 5.01 5.99 -5.82
CA LEU A 181 5.58 5.92 -4.48
C LEU A 181 6.31 7.22 -4.10
N GLU A 182 7.07 7.82 -5.03
CA GLU A 182 7.67 9.13 -4.82
C GLU A 182 6.62 10.23 -4.66
N GLY A 183 5.54 10.17 -5.44
CA GLY A 183 4.38 11.04 -5.29
C GLY A 183 3.71 10.91 -3.92
N LEU A 184 3.50 9.67 -3.45
CA LEU A 184 2.96 9.38 -2.13
C LEU A 184 3.85 9.94 -1.01
N LYS A 185 5.17 9.74 -1.09
CA LYS A 185 6.11 10.30 -0.11
C LYS A 185 6.04 11.81 -0.03
N ARG A 186 5.95 12.49 -1.18
CA ARG A 186 5.83 13.96 -1.24
C ARG A 186 4.53 14.49 -0.61
N MET A 187 3.50 13.66 -0.47
CA MET A 187 2.26 14.05 0.24
C MET A 187 2.45 14.13 1.75
N TYR A 188 3.49 13.50 2.29
CA TYR A 188 3.78 13.46 3.72
C TYR A 188 5.21 13.95 3.99
N PRO A 189 5.51 15.25 3.83
CA PRO A 189 6.84 15.78 4.12
C PRO A 189 7.23 15.57 5.60
N ALA A 190 8.51 15.33 5.89
CA ALA A 190 8.95 15.27 7.28
C ALA A 190 8.69 16.61 7.97
N GLN A 191 8.14 16.54 9.19
CA GLN A 191 8.10 17.71 10.06
C GLN A 191 9.53 18.02 10.52
N LEU A 192 9.96 19.26 10.32
CA LEU A 192 11.22 19.74 10.87
C LEU A 192 11.14 19.71 12.41
N PRO A 193 12.24 19.38 13.12
CA PRO A 193 12.28 19.49 14.57
C PRO A 193 11.87 20.90 14.98
N LYS A 194 10.93 21.03 15.93
CA LYS A 194 10.40 22.32 16.41
C LYS A 194 11.42 23.22 17.15
N HIS A 195 12.72 22.98 17.02
CA HIS A 195 13.78 23.67 17.75
C HIS A 195 14.88 24.20 16.82
N ILE A 196 14.56 25.23 16.03
CA ILE A 196 15.50 26.32 15.72
C ILE A 196 14.69 27.62 15.66
N ILE A 197 14.20 28.09 16.81
CA ILE A 197 13.99 29.53 16.97
C ILE A 197 15.36 30.06 17.40
N GLN A 198 16.11 30.57 16.43
CA GLN A 198 17.27 31.41 16.75
C GLN A 198 16.76 32.57 17.59
N ARG A 199 17.22 32.66 18.83
CA ARG A 199 17.13 33.90 19.61
C ARG A 199 17.99 34.93 18.88
N SER A 200 17.36 35.84 18.16
CA SER A 200 17.91 37.15 17.79
C SER A 200 17.43 38.17 18.80
#